data_AF-A0AA38KY30-F1
#
_entry.id   AF-A0AA38KY30-F1
#
_cell.length_a   1.000
_cell.length_b   1.000
_cell.length_c   1.000
_cell.angle_alpha   90.00
_cell.angle_beta   90.00
_cell.angle_gamma   90.00
#
_symmetry.space_group_name_H-M   'P 1'
#
loop_
_entity.id
_entity.type
_entity.pdbx_description
1 polymer ?
#
loop_
_entity_poly.entity_id
_entity_poly.type
_entity_poly.pdbx_seq_one_letter_code
_entity_poly.pdbx_strand_id
1 'polypeptide(L)'
;MRNILRSISIPYFALALALALASTPIVLGNPVIWLPKDGATVTAGSEVTVMVQDTAYATPIKETSLSIGMSPCSDTSCPSPDSYMLYLLYTGAFDPQRPSSPVNYDPGSYAFQNFSITVPAEASGNYTLGALHAFWSESAVPAYYPTTDVVSITVNVVPASN
;
A
#
# COMPACT_ATOMS: atom_id res chain seq x y z
N MET A 1 -28.61 52.15 44.05
CA MET A 1 -27.22 52.02 43.59
C MET A 1 -27.11 50.78 42.72
N ARG A 2 -26.64 50.95 41.48
CA ARG A 2 -25.91 50.01 40.62
C ARG A 2 -26.11 48.51 40.88
N ASN A 3 -26.63 47.77 39.88
CA ASN A 3 -25.78 46.89 39.06
C ASN A 3 -26.57 46.28 37.90
N ILE A 4 -26.19 46.70 36.69
CA ILE A 4 -26.58 46.14 35.40
C ILE A 4 -25.74 44.89 35.21
N LEU A 5 -26.35 43.70 35.25
CA LEU A 5 -25.71 42.48 34.76
C LEU A 5 -26.25 42.21 33.36
N ARG A 6 -25.45 42.60 32.36
CA ARG A 6 -25.67 42.23 30.96
C ARG A 6 -25.53 40.71 30.83
N SER A 7 -26.63 40.06 30.48
CA SER A 7 -26.64 38.72 29.91
C SER A 7 -25.75 38.73 28.65
N ILE A 8 -24.57 38.12 28.73
CA ILE A 8 -23.78 37.74 27.56
C ILE A 8 -24.04 36.25 27.38
N SER A 9 -25.03 35.96 26.56
CA SER A 9 -25.27 34.65 25.96
C SER A 9 -24.11 34.33 25.03
N ILE A 10 -23.09 33.63 25.54
CA ILE A 10 -22.04 33.02 24.73
C ILE A 10 -22.58 31.65 24.28
N PRO A 11 -22.92 31.45 23.00
CA PRO A 11 -23.41 30.16 22.55
C PRO A 11 -22.24 29.16 22.64
N TYR A 12 -22.41 28.14 23.47
CA TYR A 12 -21.54 26.96 23.59
C TYR A 12 -21.34 26.17 22.28
N PHE A 13 -21.93 26.64 21.18
CA PHE A 13 -21.91 26.01 19.87
C PHE A 13 -20.60 26.20 19.08
N ALA A 14 -19.71 27.09 19.51
CA ALA A 14 -18.46 27.36 18.78
C ALA A 14 -17.25 26.51 19.24
N LEU A 15 -17.36 25.74 20.33
CA LEU A 15 -16.22 24.98 20.87
C LEU A 15 -16.20 23.49 20.47
N ALA A 16 -17.23 23.00 19.77
CA ALA A 16 -17.32 21.58 19.40
C ALA A 16 -16.72 21.24 18.02
N LEU A 17 -16.23 22.21 17.23
CA LEU A 17 -15.86 21.99 15.82
C LEU A 17 -14.34 21.94 15.55
N ALA A 18 -13.49 22.02 16.57
CA ALA A 18 -12.03 22.08 16.38
C ALA A 18 -11.28 20.74 16.53
N LEU A 19 -11.99 19.60 16.64
CA LEU A 19 -11.38 18.26 16.80
C LEU A 19 -11.43 17.39 15.54
N ALA A 20 -11.50 17.98 14.33
CA ALA A 20 -11.22 17.26 13.09
C ALA A 20 -9.71 17.28 12.81
N LEU A 21 -8.90 16.74 13.72
CA LEU A 21 -7.53 16.36 13.38
C LEU A 21 -7.64 15.29 12.29
N ALA A 22 -7.19 15.62 11.09
CA ALA A 22 -6.99 14.65 10.03
C ALA A 22 -5.98 13.60 10.54
N SER A 23 -6.49 12.52 11.10
CA SER A 23 -5.70 11.34 11.38
C SER A 23 -5.28 10.78 10.03
N THR A 24 -4.07 11.11 9.57
CA THR A 24 -3.44 10.31 8.52
C THR A 24 -3.42 8.88 9.04
N PRO A 25 -4.05 7.91 8.35
CA PRO A 25 -3.92 6.54 8.78
C PRO A 25 -2.43 6.20 8.71
N ILE A 26 -1.82 5.98 9.87
CA ILE A 26 -0.55 5.25 9.90
C ILE A 26 -0.96 3.85 9.44
N VAL A 27 -0.58 3.49 8.21
CA VAL A 27 -0.75 2.13 7.72
C VAL A 27 0.25 1.28 8.49
N LEU A 28 -0.23 0.68 9.58
CA LEU A 28 0.48 -0.36 10.30
C LEU A 28 0.04 -1.71 9.73
N GLY A 29 0.99 -2.53 9.29
CA GLY A 29 0.79 -3.96 9.16
C GLY A 29 0.40 -4.51 7.78
N ASN A 30 0.74 -3.84 6.67
CA ASN A 30 0.73 -4.44 5.33
C ASN A 30 1.87 -3.86 4.48
N PRO A 31 2.48 -4.60 3.54
CA PRO A 31 3.44 -4.02 2.62
C PRO A 31 2.73 -3.05 1.67
N VAL A 32 3.49 -2.13 1.09
CA VAL A 32 3.00 -1.17 0.10
C VAL A 32 3.78 -1.26 -1.19
N ILE A 33 3.09 -1.19 -2.33
CA ILE A 33 3.74 -0.96 -3.62
C ILE A 33 4.09 0.52 -3.68
N TRP A 34 5.37 0.85 -3.47
CA TRP A 34 5.84 2.24 -3.47
C TRP A 34 6.14 2.75 -4.88
N LEU A 35 6.63 1.85 -5.74
CA LEU A 35 6.80 2.07 -7.17
C LEU A 35 6.22 0.87 -7.95
N PRO A 36 5.57 1.11 -9.10
CA PRO A 36 5.18 2.43 -9.60
C PRO A 36 4.15 3.11 -8.68
N LYS A 37 3.91 4.41 -8.86
CA LYS A 37 2.86 5.11 -8.10
C LYS A 37 1.48 4.70 -8.62
N ASP A 38 0.48 4.76 -7.75
CA ASP A 38 -0.91 4.56 -8.17
C ASP A 38 -1.30 5.55 -9.28
N GLY A 39 -1.98 5.04 -10.31
CA GLY A 39 -2.29 5.75 -11.55
C GLY A 39 -1.12 5.93 -12.53
N ALA A 40 0.06 5.36 -12.26
CA ALA A 40 1.20 5.48 -13.17
C ALA A 40 0.91 4.84 -14.53
N THR A 41 1.52 5.40 -15.57
CA THR A 41 1.49 4.83 -16.92
C THR A 41 2.71 3.93 -17.12
N VAL A 42 2.47 2.70 -17.58
CA VAL A 42 3.49 1.71 -17.94
C VAL A 42 3.29 1.29 -19.40
N THR A 43 4.36 0.81 -20.04
CA THR A 43 4.31 0.41 -21.45
C THR A 43 4.16 -1.11 -21.56
N ALA A 44 3.27 -1.57 -22.42
CA ALA A 44 3.12 -3.00 -22.71
C ALA A 44 4.43 -3.58 -23.24
N GLY A 45 4.83 -4.77 -22.77
CA GLY A 45 6.07 -5.43 -23.14
C GLY A 45 7.36 -4.83 -22.54
N SER A 46 7.27 -3.74 -21.76
CA SER A 46 8.46 -3.16 -21.13
C SER A 46 8.75 -3.80 -19.76
N GLU A 47 10.01 -3.74 -19.33
CA GLU A 47 10.38 -4.03 -17.95
C GLU A 47 10.02 -2.83 -17.05
N VAL A 48 9.41 -3.12 -15.90
CA VAL A 48 9.06 -2.14 -14.87
C VAL A 48 9.62 -2.62 -13.55
N THR A 49 10.19 -1.69 -12.77
CA THR A 49 10.57 -1.97 -11.38
C THR A 49 9.37 -1.78 -10.47
N VAL A 50 8.98 -2.86 -9.80
CA VAL A 50 8.03 -2.84 -8.69
C VAL A 50 8.82 -2.81 -7.40
N MET A 51 8.73 -1.70 -6.66
CA MET A 51 9.33 -1.60 -5.33
C MET A 51 8.26 -1.88 -4.29
N VAL A 52 8.40 -2.99 -3.59
CA VAL A 52 7.54 -3.34 -2.46
C VAL A 52 8.26 -2.97 -1.18
N GLN A 53 7.63 -2.09 -0.42
CA GLN A 53 8.12 -1.61 0.86
C GLN A 53 7.40 -2.37 1.97
N ASP A 54 8.16 -2.99 2.85
CA ASP A 54 7.68 -3.60 4.07
C ASP A 54 7.39 -2.50 5.10
N THR A 55 6.19 -2.47 5.66
CA THR A 55 5.82 -1.49 6.68
C THR A 55 6.06 -2.06 8.07
N ALA A 56 6.09 -1.19 9.09
CA ALA A 56 6.24 -1.69 10.46
C ALA A 56 5.01 -2.49 10.90
N TYR A 57 5.16 -3.81 11.04
CA TYR A 57 4.17 -4.67 11.69
C TYR A 57 4.16 -4.43 13.21
N ALA A 58 2.97 -4.50 13.82
CA ALA A 58 2.80 -4.34 15.26
C ALA A 58 3.29 -5.57 16.06
N THR A 59 3.30 -6.75 15.43
CA THR A 59 3.81 -8.01 15.97
C THR A 59 5.01 -8.48 15.15
N PRO A 60 5.95 -9.24 15.74
CA PRO A 60 7.02 -9.87 14.97
C PRO A 60 6.45 -10.79 13.89
N ILE A 61 7.03 -10.71 12.69
CA ILE A 61 6.70 -11.61 11.58
C ILE A 61 7.94 -12.38 11.10
N LYS A 62 7.71 -13.50 10.42
CA LYS A 62 8.71 -14.20 9.61
C LYS A 62 8.29 -14.17 8.17
N GLU A 63 9.07 -13.44 7.38
CA GLU A 63 8.94 -13.37 5.93
C GLU A 63 9.01 -14.75 5.28
N THR A 64 8.16 -14.98 4.27
CA THR A 64 8.26 -16.21 3.48
C THR A 64 8.24 -15.95 1.98
N SER A 65 7.20 -15.33 1.46
CA SER A 65 7.03 -15.20 0.01
C SER A 65 6.14 -14.06 -0.42
N LEU A 66 6.37 -13.60 -1.64
CA LEU A 66 5.58 -12.58 -2.31
C LEU A 66 5.27 -13.06 -3.74
N SER A 67 4.03 -12.85 -4.15
CA SER A 67 3.59 -13.02 -5.53
C SER A 67 3.11 -11.68 -6.07
N ILE A 68 3.66 -11.24 -7.21
CA ILE A 68 3.28 -9.99 -7.88
C ILE A 68 2.56 -10.35 -9.17
N GLY A 69 1.46 -9.67 -9.45
CA GLY A 69 0.74 -9.87 -10.70
C GLY A 69 -0.19 -8.74 -11.05
N MET A 70 -0.83 -8.91 -12.21
CA MET A 70 -1.68 -7.89 -12.81
C MET A 70 -2.95 -8.51 -13.37
N SER A 71 -4.04 -7.75 -13.29
CA SER A 71 -5.34 -8.10 -13.87
C SER A 71 -6.00 -6.86 -14.48
N PRO A 72 -6.72 -6.98 -15.60
CA PRO A 72 -7.47 -5.87 -16.16
C PRO A 72 -8.55 -5.41 -15.17
N CYS A 73 -8.72 -4.10 -15.06
CA CYS A 73 -9.89 -3.54 -14.39
C CYS A 73 -11.11 -3.65 -15.32
N SER A 74 -12.28 -3.84 -14.72
CA SER A 74 -13.55 -3.61 -15.41
C SER A 74 -13.92 -2.13 -15.38
N ASP A 75 -14.95 -1.74 -16.12
CA ASP A 75 -15.45 -0.36 -16.14
C ASP A 75 -15.89 0.15 -14.75
N THR A 76 -16.23 -0.75 -13.83
CA THR A 76 -16.82 -0.40 -12.52
C THR A 76 -15.94 -0.77 -11.33
N SER A 77 -14.95 -1.66 -11.51
CA SER A 77 -14.07 -2.09 -10.42
C SER A 77 -12.78 -2.75 -10.90
N CYS A 78 -11.74 -2.68 -10.07
CA CYS A 78 -10.52 -3.45 -10.23
C CYS A 78 -10.54 -4.67 -9.27
N PRO A 79 -10.14 -5.86 -9.72
CA PRO A 79 -10.12 -7.04 -8.85
C PRO A 79 -9.04 -6.92 -7.76
N SER A 80 -9.30 -7.54 -6.61
CA SER A 80 -8.30 -7.68 -5.55
C SER A 80 -7.31 -8.80 -5.90
N PRO A 81 -6.00 -8.66 -5.56
CA PRO A 81 -4.98 -9.66 -5.90
C PRO A 81 -5.21 -11.06 -5.31
N ASP A 82 -5.85 -11.15 -4.13
CA ASP A 82 -6.21 -12.43 -3.50
C ASP A 82 -7.36 -13.15 -4.20
N SER A 83 -8.18 -12.43 -4.97
CA SER A 83 -9.39 -12.94 -5.58
C SER A 83 -9.16 -13.34 -7.04
N TYR A 84 -8.39 -12.53 -7.79
CA TYR A 84 -8.14 -12.78 -9.20
C TYR A 84 -6.86 -12.12 -9.71
N MET A 85 -5.95 -12.95 -10.21
CA MET A 85 -4.68 -12.54 -10.80
C MET A 85 -4.51 -13.20 -12.17
N LEU A 86 -4.79 -12.46 -13.25
CA LEU A 86 -4.71 -12.99 -14.61
C LEU A 86 -3.26 -13.28 -15.01
N TYR A 87 -2.37 -12.32 -14.78
CA TYR A 87 -0.96 -12.44 -15.07
C TYR A 87 -0.17 -12.54 -13.77
N LEU A 88 0.44 -13.70 -13.51
CA LEU A 88 1.42 -13.86 -12.43
C LEU A 88 2.80 -13.49 -12.97
N LEU A 89 3.35 -12.38 -12.49
CA LEU A 89 4.58 -11.77 -13.03
C LEU A 89 5.82 -12.12 -12.20
N TYR A 90 5.62 -12.39 -10.90
CA TYR A 90 6.67 -12.89 -10.01
C TYR A 90 6.03 -13.76 -8.92
N THR A 91 6.74 -14.81 -8.51
CA THR A 91 6.47 -15.54 -7.27
C THR A 91 7.78 -16.06 -6.71
N GLY A 92 8.02 -15.83 -5.42
CA GLY A 92 9.27 -16.24 -4.80
C GLY A 92 9.45 -15.71 -3.39
N ALA A 93 10.66 -15.86 -2.87
CA ALA A 93 11.01 -15.35 -1.56
C ALA A 93 10.87 -13.82 -1.51
N PHE A 94 10.47 -13.32 -0.35
CA PHE A 94 10.47 -11.90 -0.01
C PHE A 94 11.44 -11.72 1.15
N ASP A 95 12.44 -10.86 0.96
CA ASP A 95 13.49 -10.60 1.94
C ASP A 95 13.86 -9.10 1.87
N PRO A 96 12.97 -8.21 2.36
CA PRO A 96 13.14 -6.77 2.24
C PRO A 96 14.34 -6.28 3.05
N GLN A 97 15.20 -5.47 2.42
CA GLN A 97 16.44 -4.97 3.03
C GLN A 97 16.29 -3.53 3.49
N ARG A 98 16.86 -3.19 4.65
CA ARG A 98 16.93 -1.79 5.11
C ARG A 98 18.12 -1.07 4.46
N PRO A 99 17.95 0.17 3.99
CA PRO A 99 19.06 1.02 3.54
C PRO A 99 20.08 1.25 4.66
N SER A 100 21.37 1.26 4.32
CA SER A 100 22.49 1.30 5.28
C SER A 100 22.95 2.71 5.71
N SER A 101 22.24 3.78 5.36
CA SER A 101 22.64 5.20 5.59
C SER A 101 21.62 5.91 6.51
N PRO A 102 22.00 6.92 7.33
CA PRO A 102 21.30 7.22 8.58
C PRO A 102 19.87 7.69 8.33
N VAL A 103 18.97 6.94 8.96
CA VAL A 103 17.52 7.09 8.92
C VAL A 103 17.14 8.38 9.64
N ASN A 104 17.12 9.50 8.92
CA ASN A 104 16.00 10.42 9.13
C ASN A 104 14.74 9.60 8.80
N TYR A 105 13.70 9.65 9.63
CA TYR A 105 12.42 8.98 9.41
C TYR A 105 11.69 9.55 8.17
N ASP A 106 12.32 9.50 6.99
CA ASP A 106 11.70 9.70 5.70
C ASP A 106 10.99 8.38 5.35
N PRO A 107 9.72 8.38 4.91
CA PRO A 107 9.02 7.19 4.44
C PRO A 107 9.76 6.32 3.40
N GLY A 108 10.89 6.77 2.83
CA GLY A 108 11.82 5.90 2.07
C GLY A 108 12.72 4.98 2.90
N SER A 109 12.71 5.08 4.24
CA SER A 109 13.66 4.40 5.14
C SER A 109 13.19 3.04 5.67
N TYR A 110 12.01 2.59 5.25
CA TYR A 110 11.53 1.25 5.53
C TYR A 110 12.33 0.20 4.76
N ALA A 111 12.24 -1.06 5.20
CA ALA A 111 12.81 -2.16 4.43
C ALA A 111 12.04 -2.28 3.11
N PHE A 112 12.74 -2.59 2.02
CA PHE A 112 12.08 -2.78 0.73
C PHE A 112 12.83 -3.79 -0.13
N GLN A 113 12.15 -4.25 -1.18
CA GLN A 113 12.74 -5.05 -2.24
C GLN A 113 12.23 -4.59 -3.60
N ASN A 114 13.14 -4.56 -4.56
CA ASN A 114 12.84 -4.24 -5.95
C ASN A 114 12.67 -5.53 -6.76
N PHE A 115 11.65 -5.55 -7.60
CA PHE A 115 11.35 -6.64 -8.53
C PHE A 115 11.30 -6.07 -9.94
N SER A 116 12.11 -6.62 -10.84
CA SER A 116 11.98 -6.37 -12.28
C SER A 116 10.94 -7.33 -12.83
N ILE A 117 9.80 -6.79 -13.30
CA ILE A 117 8.73 -7.55 -13.95
C ILE A 117 8.53 -7.05 -15.37
N THR A 118 8.14 -7.94 -16.27
CA THR A 118 7.78 -7.59 -17.64
C THR A 118 6.27 -7.41 -17.73
N VAL A 119 5.82 -6.24 -18.21
CA VAL A 119 4.40 -6.00 -18.48
C VAL A 119 3.99 -6.85 -19.68
N PRO A 120 2.85 -7.58 -19.63
CA PRO A 120 2.38 -8.37 -20.77
C PRO A 120 2.24 -7.51 -22.03
N ALA A 121 2.69 -8.02 -23.18
CA ALA A 121 2.74 -7.26 -24.43
C ALA A 121 1.35 -6.95 -25.00
N GLU A 122 0.37 -7.79 -24.65
CA GLU A 122 -1.05 -7.69 -25.00
C GLU A 122 -1.87 -6.82 -24.05
N ALA A 123 -1.29 -6.36 -22.93
CA ALA A 123 -2.01 -5.55 -21.96
C ALA A 123 -2.26 -4.13 -22.50
N SER A 124 -3.48 -3.62 -22.29
CA SER A 124 -3.88 -2.27 -22.70
C SER A 124 -5.02 -1.75 -21.82
N GLY A 125 -4.94 -0.49 -21.40
CA GLY A 125 -5.94 0.16 -20.54
C GLY A 125 -5.61 0.03 -19.05
N ASN A 126 -6.63 0.15 -18.19
CA ASN A 126 -6.45 0.13 -16.74
C ASN A 126 -6.29 -1.29 -16.20
N TYR A 127 -5.24 -1.49 -15.41
CA TYR A 127 -4.95 -2.74 -14.73
C TYR A 127 -4.75 -2.49 -13.24
N THR A 128 -5.18 -3.46 -12.42
CA THR A 128 -4.64 -3.59 -11.07
C THR A 128 -3.25 -4.21 -11.18
N LEU A 129 -2.28 -3.64 -10.48
CA LEU A 129 -0.99 -4.24 -10.19
C LEU A 129 -0.96 -4.48 -8.68
N GLY A 130 -0.81 -5.74 -8.28
CA GLY A 130 -0.89 -6.10 -6.88
C GLY A 130 0.12 -7.14 -6.48
N ALA A 131 0.28 -7.25 -5.17
CA ALA A 131 1.10 -8.24 -4.54
C ALA A 131 0.32 -8.97 -3.44
N LEU A 132 0.47 -10.29 -3.40
CA LEU A 132 0.05 -11.14 -2.30
C LEU A 132 1.30 -11.54 -1.54
N HIS A 133 1.34 -11.18 -0.27
CA HIS A 133 2.46 -11.47 0.62
C HIS A 133 2.02 -12.48 1.68
N ALA A 134 2.82 -13.54 1.84
CA ALA A 134 2.61 -14.59 2.81
C ALA A 134 3.74 -14.61 3.83
N PHE A 135 3.37 -14.71 5.11
CA PHE A 135 4.29 -14.65 6.23
C PHE A 135 3.74 -15.40 7.44
N TRP A 136 4.59 -15.62 8.45
CA TRP A 136 4.15 -16.12 9.75
C TRP A 136 4.02 -14.96 10.72
N SER A 137 2.82 -14.77 11.27
CA SER A 137 2.58 -13.77 12.33
C SER A 137 2.64 -14.43 13.69
N GLU A 138 3.22 -13.73 14.67
CA GLU A 138 3.19 -14.14 16.07
C GLU A 138 1.87 -13.71 16.73
N SER A 139 1.27 -14.61 17.52
CA SER A 139 0.08 -14.29 18.33
C SER A 139 0.46 -13.68 19.69
N ALA A 140 -0.54 -13.33 20.50
CA ALA A 140 -0.32 -12.94 21.90
C ALA A 140 0.16 -14.10 22.80
N VAL A 141 0.12 -15.33 22.26
CA VAL A 141 0.73 -16.54 22.82
C VAL A 141 1.91 -16.94 21.92
N PRO A 142 2.96 -17.63 22.42
CA PRO A 142 4.16 -17.98 21.68
C PRO A 142 3.89 -19.06 20.61
N ALA A 143 3.12 -18.69 19.60
CA ALA A 143 2.70 -19.51 18.47
C ALA A 143 2.68 -18.64 17.22
N TYR A 144 3.24 -19.19 16.14
CA TYR A 144 3.17 -18.60 14.81
C TYR A 144 2.00 -19.20 14.03
N TYR A 145 1.31 -18.36 13.26
CA TYR A 145 0.25 -18.79 12.34
C TYR A 145 0.48 -18.20 10.94
N PRO A 146 0.17 -18.96 9.88
CA PRO A 146 0.35 -18.46 8.52
C PRO A 146 -0.69 -17.38 8.25
N THR A 147 -0.24 -16.26 7.71
CA THR A 147 -1.06 -15.10 7.38
C THR A 147 -0.70 -14.63 5.99
N THR A 148 -1.66 -14.00 5.33
CA THR A 148 -1.45 -13.32 4.07
C THR A 148 -2.01 -11.92 4.16
N ASP A 149 -1.35 -10.98 3.52
CA ASP A 149 -1.91 -9.68 3.18
C ASP A 149 -1.80 -9.43 1.67
N VAL A 150 -2.59 -8.47 1.22
CA VAL A 150 -2.58 -8.04 -0.18
C VAL A 150 -2.49 -6.54 -0.27
N VAL A 151 -1.76 -6.09 -1.27
CA VAL A 151 -1.71 -4.69 -1.67
C VAL A 151 -1.89 -4.57 -3.17
N SER A 152 -2.56 -3.52 -3.60
CA SER A 152 -2.70 -3.21 -5.02
C SER A 152 -2.69 -1.72 -5.26
N ILE A 153 -2.32 -1.37 -6.49
CA ILE A 153 -2.44 -0.05 -7.09
C ILE A 153 -3.05 -0.22 -8.48
N THR A 154 -3.54 0.86 -9.07
CA THR A 154 -3.97 0.92 -10.46
C THR A 154 -2.83 1.43 -11.32
N VAL A 155 -2.66 0.87 -12.51
CA VAL A 155 -1.75 1.37 -13.54
C VAL A 155 -2.47 1.47 -14.88
N ASN A 156 -2.11 2.46 -15.68
CA ASN A 156 -2.56 2.59 -17.06
C ASN A 156 -1.52 1.98 -18.00
N VAL A 157 -1.90 0.95 -18.75
CA VAL A 157 -1.01 0.28 -19.70
C VAL A 157 -1.23 0.88 -21.09
N VAL A 158 -0.17 1.44 -21.67
CA VAL A 158 -0.16 1.95 -23.05
C VAL A 158 0.58 0.98 -23.97
N PRO A 159 0.18 0.87 -25.26
CA PRO A 159 0.91 0.07 -26.23
C PRO A 159 2.37 0.53 -26.38
N ALA A 160 3.27 -0.40 -26.69
CA ALA A 160 4.63 -0.04 -27.10
C ALA A 160 4.56 0.83 -28.37
N SER A 161 5.20 2.00 -28.34
CA SER A 161 5.39 2.82 -29.52
C SER A 161 6.35 2.11 -30.48
N ASN A 162 5.83 1.63 -31.61
CA ASN A 162 6.64 1.15 -32.73
C ASN A 162 7.40 2.30 -33.40
#